data_AF-A0A7J8EBK2-F1
#
_entry.id   AF-A0A7J8EBK2-F1
#
_cell.length_a   1.000
_cell.length_b   1.000
_cell.length_c   1.000
_cell.angle_alpha   90.00
_cell.angle_beta   90.00
_cell.angle_gamma   90.00
#
_symmetry.space_group_name_H-M   'P 1'
#
loop_
_entity.id
_entity.type
_entity.pdbx_description
1 polymer ?
#
loop_
_entity_poly.entity_id
_entity_poly.type
_entity_poly.pdbx_seq_one_letter_code
_entity_poly.pdbx_strand_id
1 'polypeptide(L)'
;MLHSILGAYTCYRPDVGYVQGMSFIAAVLILNLDTEDAFIAFSNLLNKPCQMAFFRVDHGLMLTYFAAFEVFFEENLPKLFAHFKKNNLTPDIYLIDWIFTLYSKSLPLDLACRIWDVFCRDGEEFLFRTALGVLKLFEDILTKMDFIHMAQLLTRLPDHLPAEEFFACIATIQMQSRNKKWAQVLAALQKDSRETEKGSPPPRH
;
A
#
# COMPACT_ATOMS: atom_id res chain seq x y z
N MET A 1 25.06 4.35 -8.92
CA MET A 1 23.73 4.02 -9.50
C MET A 1 22.61 4.60 -8.64
N LEU A 2 22.38 4.15 -7.40
CA LEU A 2 21.27 4.63 -6.55
C LEU A 2 21.21 6.16 -6.39
N HIS A 3 22.32 6.81 -6.01
CA HIS A 3 22.38 8.27 -5.89
C HIS A 3 22.09 8.98 -7.23
N SER A 4 22.49 8.40 -8.35
CA SER A 4 22.26 8.94 -9.68
C SER A 4 20.77 8.94 -10.03
N ILE A 5 20.06 7.83 -9.76
CA ILE A 5 18.60 7.73 -9.98
C ILE A 5 17.86 8.76 -9.13
N LEU A 6 18.15 8.81 -7.83
CA LEU A 6 17.45 9.70 -6.90
C LEU A 6 17.74 11.17 -7.21
N GLY A 7 19.00 11.52 -7.48
CA GLY A 7 19.39 12.88 -7.89
C GLY A 7 18.74 13.29 -9.21
N ALA A 8 18.78 12.42 -10.22
CA ALA A 8 18.11 12.67 -11.49
C ALA A 8 16.59 12.89 -11.30
N TYR A 9 15.95 12.11 -10.43
CA TYR A 9 14.52 12.26 -10.16
C TYR A 9 14.20 13.59 -9.48
N THR A 10 15.02 14.02 -8.52
CA THR A 10 14.84 15.33 -7.87
C THR A 10 14.96 16.50 -8.86
N CYS A 11 15.80 16.37 -9.89
CA CYS A 11 15.90 17.36 -10.97
C CYS A 11 14.72 17.27 -11.94
N TYR A 12 14.23 16.06 -12.22
CA TYR A 12 13.11 15.81 -13.13
C TYR A 12 11.77 16.25 -12.53
N ARG A 13 11.54 16.01 -11.23
CA ARG A 13 10.32 16.32 -10.47
C ARG A 13 10.65 17.09 -9.19
N PRO A 14 11.09 18.36 -9.31
CA PRO A 14 11.42 19.19 -8.15
C PRO A 14 10.20 19.51 -7.27
N ASP A 15 8.98 19.37 -7.81
CA ASP A 15 7.73 19.51 -7.07
C ASP A 15 7.49 18.39 -6.05
N VAL A 16 8.08 17.20 -6.27
CA VAL A 16 8.04 16.07 -5.33
C VAL A 16 9.34 16.00 -4.53
N GLY A 17 10.47 16.20 -5.19
CA GLY A 17 11.79 16.06 -4.58
C GLY A 17 12.08 14.61 -4.15
N TYR A 18 12.88 14.45 -3.10
CA TYR A 18 13.16 13.15 -2.50
C TYR A 18 12.28 12.94 -1.27
N VAL A 19 11.50 11.86 -1.29
CA VAL A 19 10.70 11.43 -0.14
C VAL A 19 11.34 10.18 0.47
N GLN A 20 11.42 10.13 1.80
CA GLN A 20 11.96 8.97 2.49
C GLN A 20 11.22 7.69 2.07
N GLY A 21 11.98 6.68 1.66
CA GLY A 21 11.46 5.41 1.15
C GLY A 21 11.64 5.23 -0.36
N MET A 22 11.83 6.31 -1.12
CA MET A 22 12.19 6.25 -2.55
C MET A 22 13.44 5.42 -2.83
N SER A 23 14.41 5.44 -1.91
CA SER A 23 15.65 4.68 -2.04
C SER A 23 15.42 3.17 -2.13
N PHE A 24 14.40 2.63 -1.45
CA PHE A 24 14.08 1.19 -1.49
C PHE A 24 13.52 0.79 -2.85
N ILE A 25 12.59 1.59 -3.39
CA ILE A 25 12.02 1.40 -4.74
C ILE A 25 13.13 1.48 -5.80
N ALA A 26 13.96 2.51 -5.73
CA ALA A 26 15.08 2.68 -6.66
C ALA A 26 16.10 1.53 -6.54
N ALA A 27 16.37 1.03 -5.32
CA ALA A 27 17.25 -0.11 -5.10
C ALA A 27 16.74 -1.40 -5.76
N VAL A 28 15.43 -1.70 -5.63
CA VAL A 28 14.82 -2.86 -6.31
C VAL A 28 14.99 -2.74 -7.83
N LEU A 29 14.76 -1.56 -8.40
CA LEU A 29 14.84 -1.35 -9.84
C LEU A 29 16.28 -1.50 -10.38
N ILE A 30 17.28 -0.88 -9.74
CA ILE A 30 18.68 -0.95 -10.22
C ILE A 30 19.31 -2.34 -10.05
N LEU A 31 18.72 -3.21 -9.22
CA LEU A 31 19.15 -4.61 -9.10
C LEU A 31 18.67 -5.46 -10.28
N ASN A 32 17.64 -5.00 -11.00
CA ASN A 32 16.97 -5.77 -12.05
C ASN A 32 17.04 -5.12 -13.44
N LEU A 33 17.42 -3.84 -13.54
CA LEU A 33 17.45 -3.05 -14.77
C LEU A 33 18.74 -2.23 -14.86
N ASP A 34 19.14 -1.90 -16.08
CA ASP A 34 20.19 -0.91 -16.34
C ASP A 34 19.78 0.47 -15.83
N THR A 35 20.74 1.38 -15.64
CA THR A 35 20.52 2.63 -14.90
C THR A 35 19.46 3.52 -15.57
N GLU A 36 19.50 3.65 -16.88
CA GLU A 36 18.54 4.41 -17.68
C GLU A 36 17.12 3.83 -17.58
N ASP A 37 16.98 2.51 -17.72
CA ASP A 37 15.69 1.83 -17.65
C ASP A 37 15.12 1.84 -16.24
N ALA A 38 15.99 1.69 -15.22
CA ALA A 38 15.63 1.85 -13.83
C ALA A 38 15.10 3.26 -13.55
N PHE A 39 15.69 4.31 -14.14
CA PHE A 39 15.20 5.68 -14.00
C PHE A 39 13.83 5.87 -14.64
N ILE A 40 13.64 5.32 -15.85
CA ILE A 40 12.36 5.37 -16.57
C ILE A 40 11.28 4.62 -15.77
N ALA A 41 11.58 3.41 -15.31
CA ALA A 41 10.66 2.60 -14.50
C ALA A 41 10.32 3.30 -13.18
N PHE A 42 11.32 3.85 -12.47
CA PHE A 42 11.14 4.58 -11.22
C PHE A 42 10.23 5.79 -11.41
N SER A 43 10.49 6.61 -12.43
CA SER A 43 9.71 7.81 -12.71
C SER A 43 8.26 7.50 -13.07
N ASN A 44 8.04 6.46 -13.90
CA ASN A 44 6.70 6.03 -14.29
C ASN A 44 5.93 5.38 -13.14
N LEU A 45 6.61 4.60 -12.29
CA LEU A 45 6.01 3.96 -11.12
C LEU A 45 5.52 5.01 -10.12
N LEU A 46 6.34 6.02 -9.82
CA LEU A 46 5.96 7.10 -8.91
C LEU A 46 4.83 7.98 -9.45
N ASN A 47 4.58 7.97 -10.75
CA ASN A 47 3.50 8.73 -11.39
C ASN A 47 2.16 7.95 -11.46
N LYS A 48 2.11 6.70 -10.98
CA LYS A 48 0.85 5.92 -10.89
C LYS A 48 -0.12 6.55 -9.88
N PRO A 49 -1.45 6.43 -10.07
CA PRO A 49 -2.44 7.06 -9.18
C PRO A 49 -2.28 6.67 -7.71
N CYS A 50 -2.06 5.39 -7.43
CA CYS A 50 -1.80 4.92 -6.07
C CYS A 50 -0.56 5.59 -5.49
N GLN A 51 0.61 5.42 -6.12
CA GLN A 51 1.86 6.02 -5.63
C GLN A 51 1.74 7.53 -5.47
N MET A 52 1.18 8.26 -6.44
CA MET A 52 0.98 9.70 -6.34
C MET A 52 0.15 10.11 -5.12
N ALA A 53 -0.91 9.36 -4.79
CA ALA A 53 -1.72 9.64 -3.61
C ALA A 53 -0.90 9.57 -2.31
N PHE A 54 -0.06 8.53 -2.17
CA PHE A 54 0.76 8.35 -0.97
C PHE A 54 2.02 9.25 -0.96
N PHE A 55 2.68 9.48 -2.11
CA PHE A 55 3.89 10.32 -2.22
C PHE A 55 3.63 11.82 -2.06
N ARG A 56 2.46 12.29 -2.49
CA ARG A 56 2.07 13.70 -2.33
C ARG A 56 1.26 13.97 -1.08
N VAL A 57 1.00 12.94 -0.28
CA VAL A 57 0.12 13.03 0.91
C VAL A 57 -1.24 13.63 0.53
N ASP A 58 -1.80 13.16 -0.60
CA ASP A 58 -3.16 13.52 -1.01
C ASP A 58 -4.14 12.80 -0.10
N HIS A 59 -4.46 13.44 1.02
CA HIS A 59 -5.32 12.87 2.06
C HIS A 59 -6.67 12.41 1.50
N GLY A 60 -7.26 13.14 0.56
CA GLY A 60 -8.55 12.77 -0.05
C GLY A 60 -8.45 11.43 -0.78
N LEU A 61 -7.47 11.29 -1.68
CA LEU A 61 -7.25 10.04 -2.40
C LEU A 61 -6.83 8.90 -1.46
N MET A 62 -5.94 9.15 -0.50
CA MET A 62 -5.51 8.15 0.48
C MET A 62 -6.69 7.59 1.29
N LEU A 63 -7.61 8.45 1.75
CA LEU A 63 -8.81 8.02 2.46
C LEU A 63 -9.70 7.12 1.60
N THR A 64 -9.81 7.38 0.29
CA THR A 64 -10.57 6.48 -0.61
C THR A 64 -9.91 5.11 -0.77
N TYR A 65 -8.58 5.04 -0.79
CA TYR A 65 -7.84 3.77 -0.77
C TYR A 65 -8.00 3.03 0.55
N PHE A 66 -7.94 3.72 1.69
CA PHE A 66 -8.20 3.12 3.00
C PHE A 66 -9.61 2.59 3.12
N ALA A 67 -10.62 3.36 2.69
CA ALA A 67 -12.01 2.91 2.68
C ALA A 67 -12.20 1.70 1.76
N ALA A 68 -11.60 1.70 0.56
CA ALA A 68 -11.65 0.54 -0.34
C ALA A 68 -11.01 -0.69 0.31
N PHE A 69 -9.83 -0.53 0.92
CA PHE A 69 -9.15 -1.57 1.67
C PHE A 69 -10.02 -2.13 2.80
N GLU A 70 -10.66 -1.27 3.61
CA GLU A 70 -11.51 -1.71 4.73
C GLU A 70 -12.71 -2.55 4.28
N VAL A 71 -13.30 -2.27 3.10
CA VAL A 71 -14.36 -3.11 2.52
C VAL A 71 -13.87 -4.55 2.32
N PHE A 72 -12.69 -4.73 1.72
CA PHE A 72 -12.14 -6.07 1.50
C PHE A 72 -11.57 -6.69 2.78
N PHE A 73 -11.14 -5.87 3.74
CA PHE A 73 -10.70 -6.34 5.04
C PHE A 73 -11.86 -6.95 5.84
N GLU A 74 -12.99 -6.25 5.93
CA GLU A 74 -14.19 -6.77 6.59
C GLU A 74 -14.71 -8.05 5.92
N GLU A 75 -14.72 -8.11 4.59
CA GLU A 75 -15.18 -9.28 3.84
C GLU A 75 -14.30 -10.53 4.10
N ASN A 76 -12.97 -10.37 4.10
CA ASN A 76 -12.05 -11.50 4.20
C ASN A 76 -11.72 -11.90 5.65
N LEU A 77 -11.68 -10.93 6.57
CA LEU A 77 -11.22 -11.11 7.95
C LEU A 77 -12.15 -10.41 8.96
N PRO A 78 -13.45 -10.73 9.00
CA PRO A 78 -14.44 -9.95 9.77
C PRO A 78 -14.13 -9.92 11.28
N LYS A 79 -13.58 -11.01 11.83
CA LYS A 79 -13.20 -11.08 13.25
C LYS A 79 -12.04 -10.14 13.56
N LEU A 80 -11.00 -10.16 12.75
CA LEU A 80 -9.83 -9.30 12.91
C LEU A 80 -10.18 -7.83 12.65
N PHE A 81 -11.00 -7.55 11.64
CA PHE A 81 -11.52 -6.22 11.34
C PHE A 81 -12.27 -5.63 12.55
N ALA A 82 -13.19 -6.39 13.14
CA ALA A 82 -13.91 -5.97 14.34
C ALA A 82 -12.96 -5.72 15.52
N HIS A 83 -11.93 -6.55 15.69
CA HIS A 83 -10.89 -6.35 16.70
C HIS A 83 -10.09 -5.07 16.48
N PHE A 84 -9.71 -4.77 15.23
CA PHE A 84 -9.00 -3.52 14.88
C PHE A 84 -9.88 -2.29 15.17
N LYS A 85 -11.17 -2.34 14.78
CA LYS A 85 -12.13 -1.27 15.09
C LYS A 85 -12.30 -1.07 16.60
N LYS A 86 -12.42 -2.15 17.38
CA LYS A 86 -12.51 -2.09 18.84
C LYS A 86 -11.29 -1.43 19.49
N ASN A 87 -10.10 -1.66 18.94
CA ASN A 87 -8.84 -1.14 19.46
C ASN A 87 -8.42 0.19 18.79
N ASN A 88 -9.25 0.78 17.93
CA ASN A 88 -8.94 1.99 17.16
C ASN A 88 -7.64 1.89 16.35
N LEU A 89 -7.31 0.70 15.84
CA LEU A 89 -6.15 0.50 14.97
C LEU A 89 -6.55 0.77 13.52
N THR A 90 -6.17 1.93 12.98
CA THR A 90 -6.55 2.41 11.66
C THR A 90 -5.47 2.14 10.60
N PRO A 91 -5.84 2.01 9.30
CA PRO A 91 -4.90 1.65 8.24
C PRO A 91 -3.71 2.60 8.06
N ASP A 92 -3.85 3.88 8.37
CA ASP A 92 -2.77 4.87 8.27
C ASP A 92 -1.53 4.51 9.11
N ILE A 93 -1.70 3.73 10.18
CA ILE A 93 -0.61 3.32 11.08
C ILE A 93 0.37 2.36 10.40
N TYR A 94 -0.11 1.48 9.53
CA TYR A 94 0.73 0.39 8.97
C TYR A 94 0.72 0.34 7.44
N LEU A 95 -0.37 0.73 6.79
CA LEU A 95 -0.59 0.48 5.37
C LEU A 95 0.18 1.46 4.48
N ILE A 96 0.47 2.68 4.96
CA ILE A 96 1.17 3.70 4.17
C ILE A 96 2.51 3.18 3.70
N ASP A 97 3.38 2.75 4.62
CA ASP A 97 4.73 2.28 4.29
C ASP A 97 4.72 1.06 3.36
N TRP A 98 3.74 0.17 3.55
CA TRP A 98 3.57 -1.04 2.74
C TRP A 98 3.24 -0.71 1.29
N ILE A 99 2.24 0.14 1.05
CA ILE A 99 1.76 0.45 -0.29
C ILE A 99 2.71 1.42 -1.01
N PHE A 100 3.16 2.46 -0.30
CA PHE A 100 4.00 3.51 -0.84
C PHE A 100 5.35 2.99 -1.36
N THR A 101 5.97 2.03 -0.65
CA THR A 101 7.23 1.41 -1.08
C THR A 101 7.05 0.10 -1.84
N LEU A 102 5.80 -0.30 -2.15
CA LEU A 102 5.49 -1.62 -2.70
C LEU A 102 6.21 -2.73 -1.89
N TYR A 103 6.11 -2.64 -0.57
CA TYR A 103 6.73 -3.53 0.42
C TYR A 103 8.26 -3.57 0.46
N SER A 104 8.97 -2.84 -0.41
CA SER A 104 10.45 -2.88 -0.46
C SER A 104 11.14 -2.35 0.81
N LYS A 105 10.48 -1.50 1.60
CA LYS A 105 10.95 -1.07 2.93
C LYS A 105 10.54 -2.03 4.05
N SER A 106 9.42 -2.72 3.87
CA SER A 106 8.72 -3.44 4.94
C SER A 106 8.97 -4.94 4.96
N LEU A 107 9.48 -5.51 3.86
CA LEU A 107 9.73 -6.93 3.69
C LEU A 107 11.15 -7.19 3.17
N PRO A 108 11.70 -8.41 3.40
CA PRO A 108 12.95 -8.82 2.77
C PRO A 108 12.90 -8.72 1.24
N LEU A 109 14.04 -8.41 0.64
CA LEU A 109 14.16 -8.12 -0.80
C LEU A 109 13.51 -9.21 -1.67
N ASP A 110 13.78 -10.49 -1.40
CA ASP A 110 13.25 -11.60 -2.20
C ASP A 110 11.72 -11.67 -2.18
N LEU A 111 11.10 -11.41 -1.03
CA LEU A 111 9.64 -11.33 -0.90
C LEU A 111 9.09 -10.10 -1.60
N ALA A 112 9.74 -8.94 -1.43
CA ALA A 112 9.34 -7.71 -2.09
C ALA A 112 9.40 -7.86 -3.62
N CYS A 113 10.46 -8.43 -4.19
CA CYS A 113 10.56 -8.72 -5.62
C CYS A 113 9.42 -9.60 -6.11
N ARG A 114 9.08 -10.68 -5.38
CA ARG A 114 7.95 -11.55 -5.76
C ARG A 114 6.60 -10.84 -5.70
N ILE A 115 6.43 -9.89 -4.78
CA ILE A 115 5.25 -9.02 -4.76
C ILE A 115 5.23 -8.10 -5.98
N TRP A 116 6.37 -7.53 -6.36
CA TRP A 116 6.51 -6.68 -7.54
C TRP A 116 6.17 -7.42 -8.83
N ASP A 117 6.60 -8.67 -8.98
CA ASP A 117 6.27 -9.50 -10.15
C ASP A 117 4.76 -9.61 -10.35
N VAL A 118 4.02 -9.87 -9.26
CA VAL A 118 2.57 -10.02 -9.31
C VAL A 118 1.87 -8.67 -9.39
N PHE A 119 2.40 -7.62 -8.77
CA PHE A 119 1.93 -6.25 -8.96
C PHE A 119 2.04 -5.82 -10.42
N CYS A 120 3.12 -6.15 -11.13
CA CYS A 120 3.26 -5.88 -12.56
C CYS A 120 2.20 -6.59 -13.40
N ARG A 121 1.72 -7.76 -12.95
CA ARG A 121 0.66 -8.54 -13.60
C ARG A 121 -0.76 -8.02 -13.28
N ASP A 122 -1.03 -7.78 -12.01
CA ASP A 122 -2.40 -7.58 -11.47
C ASP A 122 -2.69 -6.12 -11.08
N GLY A 123 -1.67 -5.25 -11.07
CA GLY A 123 -1.77 -3.83 -10.72
C GLY A 123 -1.87 -3.57 -9.22
N GLU A 124 -2.31 -2.36 -8.88
CA GLU A 124 -2.34 -1.84 -7.49
C GLU A 124 -3.22 -2.66 -6.55
N GLU A 125 -4.26 -3.34 -7.06
CA GLU A 125 -5.11 -4.26 -6.28
C GLU A 125 -4.27 -5.29 -5.52
N PHE A 126 -3.20 -5.79 -6.15
CA PHE A 126 -2.36 -6.81 -5.56
C PHE A 126 -1.59 -6.31 -4.32
N LEU A 127 -1.29 -5.00 -4.24
CA LEU A 127 -0.68 -4.43 -3.06
C LEU A 127 -1.65 -4.52 -1.86
N PHE A 128 -2.92 -4.18 -2.05
CA PHE A 128 -3.92 -4.27 -0.99
C PHE A 128 -4.28 -5.73 -0.65
N ARG A 129 -4.29 -6.63 -1.65
CA ARG A 129 -4.44 -8.07 -1.42
C ARG A 129 -3.28 -8.62 -0.58
N THR A 130 -2.06 -8.15 -0.84
CA THR A 130 -0.86 -8.50 -0.08
C THR A 130 -0.98 -8.03 1.37
N ALA A 131 -1.47 -6.82 1.61
CA ALA A 131 -1.73 -6.31 2.96
C ALA A 131 -2.70 -7.22 3.73
N LEU A 132 -3.81 -7.63 3.11
CA LEU A 132 -4.73 -8.59 3.72
C LEU A 132 -4.10 -9.96 3.95
N GLY A 133 -3.19 -10.39 3.07
CA GLY A 133 -2.38 -11.60 3.26
C GLY A 133 -1.47 -11.53 4.49
N VAL A 134 -0.82 -10.39 4.74
CA VAL A 134 -0.04 -10.13 5.97
C VAL A 134 -0.95 -10.24 7.19
N LEU A 135 -2.10 -9.58 7.17
CA LEU A 135 -3.05 -9.60 8.28
C LEU A 135 -3.60 -11.01 8.53
N LYS A 136 -3.85 -11.79 7.48
CA LYS A 136 -4.29 -13.19 7.57
C LYS A 136 -3.22 -14.08 8.20
N LEU A 137 -1.97 -13.92 7.77
CA LEU A 137 -0.84 -14.70 8.30
C LEU A 137 -0.67 -14.51 9.81
N PHE A 138 -0.93 -13.30 10.31
CA PHE A 138 -0.79 -12.94 11.72
C PHE A 138 -2.12 -12.88 12.49
N GLU A 139 -3.23 -13.33 11.91
CA GLU A 139 -4.57 -13.15 12.49
C GLU A 139 -4.67 -13.70 13.93
N ASP A 140 -4.12 -14.88 14.17
CA ASP A 140 -4.17 -15.57 15.46
C ASP A 140 -3.44 -14.83 16.59
N ILE A 141 -2.34 -14.14 16.26
CA ILE A 141 -1.58 -13.36 17.23
C ILE A 141 -2.14 -11.95 17.38
N LEU A 142 -2.54 -11.31 16.28
CA LEU A 142 -3.10 -9.95 16.28
C LEU A 142 -4.41 -9.89 17.09
N THR A 143 -5.25 -10.92 16.99
CA THR A 143 -6.52 -10.99 17.76
C THR A 143 -6.31 -11.02 19.28
N LYS A 144 -5.10 -11.37 19.75
CA LYS A 144 -4.73 -11.42 21.17
C LYS A 144 -3.98 -10.18 21.65
N MET A 145 -3.60 -9.29 20.74
CA MET A 145 -2.83 -8.09 21.03
C MET A 145 -3.75 -6.89 21.29
N ASP A 146 -3.25 -5.95 22.10
CA ASP A 146 -3.83 -4.61 22.23
C ASP A 146 -3.34 -3.69 21.09
N PHE A 147 -3.82 -2.44 21.10
CA PHE A 147 -3.43 -1.43 20.11
C PHE A 147 -1.91 -1.29 19.95
N ILE A 148 -1.16 -1.19 21.06
CA ILE A 148 0.27 -0.88 21.03
C ILE A 148 1.03 -2.05 20.39
N HIS A 149 0.76 -3.27 20.81
CA HIS A 149 1.46 -4.45 20.31
C HIS A 149 1.10 -4.75 18.85
N MET A 150 -0.15 -4.54 18.44
CA MET A 150 -0.52 -4.64 17.02
C MET A 150 0.20 -3.58 16.17
N ALA A 151 0.20 -2.32 16.60
CA ALA A 151 0.88 -1.25 15.88
C ALA A 151 2.38 -1.52 15.74
N GLN A 152 3.05 -1.99 16.80
CA GLN A 152 4.46 -2.36 16.76
C GLN A 152 4.75 -3.50 15.78
N LEU A 153 3.94 -4.57 15.80
CA LEU A 153 4.12 -5.70 14.89
C LEU A 153 3.92 -5.28 13.43
N LEU A 154 2.88 -4.51 13.13
CA LEU A 154 2.54 -4.15 11.75
C LEU A 154 3.45 -3.07 11.16
N THR A 155 3.99 -2.17 11.99
CA THR A 155 4.98 -1.18 11.56
C THR A 155 6.38 -1.77 11.38
N ARG A 156 6.66 -2.92 12.03
CA ARG A 156 7.91 -3.65 11.91
C ARG A 156 7.66 -5.15 11.82
N LEU A 157 7.38 -5.61 10.61
CA LEU A 157 7.19 -7.02 10.32
C LEU A 157 8.48 -7.82 10.59
N PRO A 158 8.37 -9.12 10.94
CA PRO A 158 9.55 -9.97 11.14
C PRO A 158 10.45 -10.05 9.90
N ASP A 159 11.76 -10.03 10.11
CA ASP A 159 12.78 -10.14 9.04
C ASP A 159 12.74 -11.50 8.32
N HIS A 160 12.12 -12.51 8.94
CA HIS A 160 11.96 -13.85 8.39
C HIS A 160 10.49 -14.21 8.29
N LEU A 161 9.95 -14.10 7.08
CA LEU A 161 8.59 -14.49 6.74
C LEU A 161 8.63 -15.71 5.79
N PRO A 162 7.99 -16.83 6.13
CA PRO A 162 7.93 -17.98 5.25
C PRO A 162 7.16 -17.63 3.98
N ALA A 163 7.87 -17.51 2.85
CA ALA A 163 7.30 -17.02 1.60
C ALA A 163 6.16 -17.90 1.08
N GLU A 164 6.23 -19.22 1.26
CA GLU A 164 5.17 -20.14 0.82
C GLU A 164 3.88 -19.92 1.59
N GLU A 165 3.94 -19.91 2.93
CA GLU A 165 2.77 -19.66 3.79
C GLU A 165 2.21 -18.25 3.55
N PHE A 166 3.08 -17.25 3.41
CA PHE A 166 2.68 -15.89 3.13
C PHE A 166 1.89 -15.78 1.81
N PHE A 167 2.40 -16.36 0.72
CA PHE A 167 1.68 -16.34 -0.56
C PHE A 167 0.45 -17.25 -0.56
N ALA A 168 0.43 -18.32 0.26
CA ALA A 168 -0.77 -19.13 0.47
C ALA A 168 -1.88 -18.30 1.15
N CYS A 169 -1.54 -17.49 2.15
CA CYS A 169 -2.46 -16.53 2.76
C CYS A 169 -2.99 -15.54 1.73
N ILE A 170 -2.13 -14.90 0.93
CA ILE A 170 -2.53 -13.95 -0.14
C ILE A 170 -3.49 -14.63 -1.14
N ALA A 171 -3.22 -15.88 -1.53
CA ALA A 171 -4.04 -16.62 -2.48
C ALA A 171 -5.47 -16.83 -1.97
N THR A 172 -5.65 -16.98 -0.65
CA THR A 172 -7.00 -17.13 -0.05
C THR A 172 -7.83 -15.85 -0.07
N ILE A 173 -7.18 -14.68 -0.11
CA ILE A 173 -7.86 -13.38 -0.11
C ILE A 173 -8.63 -13.19 -1.41
N GLN A 174 -9.90 -12.83 -1.29
CA GLN A 174 -10.81 -12.49 -2.39
C GLN A 174 -10.95 -10.97 -2.50
N MET A 175 -10.57 -10.42 -3.66
CA MET A 175 -10.70 -8.98 -3.97
C MET A 175 -12.03 -8.67 -4.69
N GLN A 176 -13.11 -9.29 -4.20
CA GLN A 176 -14.47 -9.11 -4.68
C GLN A 176 -15.42 -9.03 -3.48
N SER A 177 -16.20 -7.95 -3.37
CA SER A 177 -17.25 -7.80 -2.36
C SER A 177 -18.56 -7.41 -3.03
N ARG A 178 -19.67 -8.10 -2.69
CA ARG A 178 -21.01 -7.89 -3.29
C ARG A 178 -20.99 -7.82 -4.83
N ASN A 179 -20.23 -8.70 -5.47
CA ASN A 179 -20.01 -8.75 -6.94
C ASN A 179 -19.28 -7.54 -7.55
N LYS A 180 -18.66 -6.69 -6.74
CA LYS A 180 -17.80 -5.60 -7.19
C LYS A 180 -16.34 -5.96 -6.96
N LYS A 181 -15.51 -5.78 -7.99
CA LYS A 181 -14.05 -5.89 -7.90
C LYS A 181 -13.43 -4.63 -7.31
N TRP A 182 -12.16 -4.69 -6.90
CA TRP A 182 -11.39 -3.56 -6.37
C TRP A 182 -11.61 -2.25 -7.14
N ALA A 183 -11.37 -2.27 -8.46
CA ALA A 183 -11.47 -1.07 -9.29
C ALA A 183 -12.87 -0.43 -9.25
N GLN A 184 -13.92 -1.24 -9.15
CA GLN A 184 -15.31 -0.75 -9.09
C GLN A 184 -15.64 -0.18 -7.71
N VAL A 185 -15.14 -0.79 -6.64
CA VAL A 185 -15.30 -0.29 -5.27
C VAL A 185 -14.55 1.03 -5.10
N LEU A 186 -13.28 1.09 -5.52
CA LEU A 186 -12.46 2.30 -5.45
C LEU A 186 -13.05 3.44 -6.28
N ALA A 187 -13.49 3.18 -7.51
CA ALA A 187 -14.09 4.20 -8.37
C ALA A 187 -15.39 4.78 -7.78
N ALA A 188 -16.21 3.94 -7.12
CA ALA A 188 -17.42 4.40 -6.43
C ALA A 188 -17.05 5.34 -5.27
N LEU A 189 -16.11 4.94 -4.41
CA LEU A 189 -15.66 5.76 -3.27
C LEU A 189 -15.02 7.09 -3.70
N GLN A 190 -14.24 7.08 -4.78
CA GLN A 190 -13.65 8.30 -5.34
C GLN A 190 -14.69 9.24 -5.94
N LYS A 191 -15.77 8.70 -6.53
CA LYS A 191 -16.88 9.50 -7.04
C LYS A 191 -17.62 10.17 -5.88
N ASP A 192 -17.96 9.41 -4.84
CA ASP A 192 -18.70 9.90 -3.67
C ASP A 192 -17.91 10.98 -2.92
N SER A 193 -16.60 10.81 -2.78
CA SER A 193 -15.70 11.80 -2.16
C SER A 193 -15.69 13.14 -2.92
N ARG A 194 -15.60 13.11 -4.27
CA ARG A 194 -15.62 14.31 -5.11
C ARG A 194 -16.96 15.04 -5.09
N GLU A 195 -18.07 14.32 -4.98
CA GLU A 195 -19.40 14.92 -4.86
C GLU A 195 -19.58 15.62 -3.50
N THR A 196 -19.02 15.04 -2.43
CA THR A 196 -19.03 15.63 -1.09
C THR A 196 -18.22 16.92 -1.03
N GLU A 197 -17.03 16.96 -1.64
CA GLU A 197 -16.21 18.18 -1.70
C GLU A 197 -16.92 19.33 -2.45
N LYS A 198 -17.58 19.02 -3.58
CA LYS A 198 -18.33 20.02 -4.37
C LYS A 198 -19.59 20.54 -3.67
N GLY A 199 -20.16 19.78 -2.75
CA GLY A 199 -21.34 20.17 -1.97
C GLY A 199 -21.04 21.04 -0.73
N SER A 200 -19.76 21.24 -0.40
CA SER A 200 -19.34 22.02 0.76
C SER A 200 -19.50 23.52 0.49
N PRO A 201 -20.26 24.29 1.31
CA PRO A 201 -20.31 25.74 1.15
C PRO A 201 -18.91 26.34 1.41
N PRO A 202 -18.51 27.40 0.69
CA PRO A 202 -17.22 28.03 0.93
C PRO A 202 -17.13 28.52 2.38
N PRO A 203 -15.95 28.43 3.02
CA PRO A 203 -15.77 28.92 4.38
C PRO A 203 -16.16 30.40 4.41
N ARG A 204 -17.07 30.74 5.32
CA ARG A 204 -17.43 32.14 5.58
C ARG A 204 -16.20 32.82 6.16
N HIS A 205 -15.57 33.68 5.36
CA HIS A 205 -14.55 34.63 5.81
C HIS A 205 -15.16 35.69 6.74
#